data_AF-A0A961VSZ2-F1
#
_entry.id   AF-A0A961VSZ2-F1
#
_cell.length_a   1.000
_cell.length_b   1.000
_cell.length_c   1.000
_cell.angle_alpha   90.00
_cell.angle_beta   90.00
_cell.angle_gamma   90.00
#
_symmetry.space_group_name_H-M   'P 1'
#
loop_
_entity.id
_entity.type
_entity.pdbx_description
1 polymer ?
#
loop_
_entity_poly.entity_id
_entity_poly.type
_entity_poly.pdbx_seq_one_letter_code
_entity_poly.pdbx_strand_id
1 'polypeptide(L)'
;QGKWYPGESLPRWTFSLYWRKDGTPIWRDPELIAEEGDKTGATVEAAGAMLKAIAERLDIDAEMVRPVFEDPAEWLLKEGNLPENVTPEDSKLKDPEERNRIARVFARGLTEPAGHVLPIQRWQSKADGRRWRSQKWKVRRGHLFLVPGDSPVGYRLPLEALPYVPPAQYPYTFVTDPTVERGALPDFADAAAPGAGSPAPVPGQEQPVAHFTEGGAVQDIRLQELNSEDGAVRTALSVEPRDGRLCVFMPPVEAVEDYLELVAAAEAAARELGLPVHIEGYAPPHDPRLNVIRVAPDPGVIEVNVHPAASWEECKAITETVYEEARQSRLGADKF
;
A
#
# COMPACT_ATOMS: atom_id res chain seq x y z
N GLN A 1 7.13 5.07 -3.80
CA GLN A 1 8.35 4.25 -3.87
C GLN A 1 9.54 5.18 -4.13
N GLY A 2 10.69 4.96 -3.49
CA GLY A 2 11.88 5.79 -3.67
C GLY A 2 12.85 5.29 -4.74
N LYS A 3 13.80 6.13 -5.14
CA LYS A 3 14.87 5.81 -6.09
C LYS A 3 16.10 5.29 -5.34
N TRP A 4 16.67 4.20 -5.81
CA TRP A 4 17.87 3.59 -5.22
C TRP A 4 19.12 4.11 -5.91
N TYR A 5 20.09 4.57 -5.11
CA TYR A 5 21.39 5.00 -5.60
C TYR A 5 22.49 4.03 -5.15
N PRO A 6 23.52 3.79 -5.97
CA PRO A 6 24.65 2.95 -5.57
C PRO A 6 25.29 3.46 -4.28
N GLY A 7 25.45 2.57 -3.29
CA GLY A 7 26.07 2.87 -2.00
C GLY A 7 25.12 3.43 -0.94
N GLU A 8 23.86 3.70 -1.28
CA GLU A 8 22.82 4.01 -0.29
C GLU A 8 22.08 2.73 0.11
N SER A 9 21.90 2.57 1.41
CA SER A 9 21.20 1.45 2.07
C SER A 9 19.69 1.61 2.09
N LEU A 10 19.19 2.84 1.98
CA LEU A 10 17.78 3.18 1.92
C LEU A 10 17.49 3.96 0.63
N PRO A 11 16.31 3.78 0.02
CA PRO A 11 15.94 4.55 -1.15
C PRO A 11 15.63 5.99 -0.77
N ARG A 12 15.86 6.91 -1.70
CA ARG A 12 15.42 8.28 -1.58
C ARG A 12 13.94 8.38 -1.92
N TRP A 13 13.14 8.70 -0.91
CA TRP A 13 11.68 8.73 -1.05
C TRP A 13 11.24 9.87 -1.97
N THR A 14 10.30 9.55 -2.85
CA THR A 14 9.67 10.49 -3.78
C THR A 14 8.27 10.82 -3.26
N PHE A 15 7.98 12.11 -3.13
CA PHE A 15 6.62 12.57 -2.86
C PHE A 15 5.85 12.68 -4.17
N SER A 16 4.61 12.20 -4.18
CA SER A 16 3.73 12.29 -5.33
C SER A 16 2.43 12.98 -4.92
N LEU A 17 2.10 14.07 -5.59
CA LEU A 17 0.86 14.81 -5.40
C LEU A 17 -0.09 14.44 -6.52
N TYR A 18 -1.27 13.92 -6.17
CA TYR A 18 -2.30 13.48 -7.11
C TYR A 18 -3.54 14.36 -7.02
N TRP A 19 -4.15 14.68 -8.15
CA TRP A 19 -5.46 15.32 -8.19
C TRP A 19 -6.26 14.90 -9.43
N ARG A 20 -7.59 14.99 -9.33
CA ARG A 20 -8.49 14.68 -10.45
C ARG A 20 -8.56 15.86 -11.40
N LYS A 21 -8.57 15.60 -12.71
CA LYS A 21 -8.75 16.64 -13.73
C LYS A 21 -10.14 17.28 -13.71
N ASP A 22 -11.12 16.58 -13.14
CA ASP A 22 -12.49 17.09 -12.97
C ASP A 22 -12.64 18.03 -11.77
N GLY A 23 -11.57 18.29 -11.01
CA GLY A 23 -11.59 19.19 -9.85
C GLY A 23 -12.18 18.60 -8.57
N THR A 24 -12.68 17.36 -8.61
CA THR A 24 -13.16 16.68 -7.40
C THR A 24 -11.96 16.31 -6.52
N PRO A 25 -12.00 16.60 -5.20
CA PRO A 25 -10.92 16.21 -4.30
C PRO A 25 -10.79 14.69 -4.20
N ILE A 26 -9.55 14.19 -4.18
CA ILE A 26 -9.24 12.79 -3.84
C ILE A 26 -9.36 12.57 -2.32
N TRP A 27 -9.00 13.59 -1.55
CA TRP A 27 -9.07 13.64 -0.08
C TRP A 27 -9.71 14.97 0.30
N ARG A 28 -10.75 14.97 1.15
CA ARG A 28 -11.57 16.17 1.43
C ARG A 28 -11.16 16.91 2.68
N ASP A 29 -10.67 16.21 3.71
CA ASP A 29 -10.45 16.76 5.04
C ASP A 29 -8.95 16.84 5.39
N PRO A 30 -8.29 18.00 5.17
CA PRO A 30 -6.85 18.12 5.37
C PRO A 30 -6.39 17.89 6.81
N GLU A 31 -7.27 18.08 7.80
CA GLU A 31 -6.94 17.88 9.23
C GLU A 31 -6.69 16.40 9.57
N LEU A 32 -7.14 15.49 8.71
CA LEU A 32 -6.93 14.05 8.85
C LEU A 32 -5.65 13.54 8.17
N ILE A 33 -4.85 14.44 7.57
CA ILE A 33 -3.55 14.09 7.01
C ILE A 33 -2.50 14.21 8.11
N ALA A 34 -1.83 13.11 8.44
CA ALA A 34 -0.69 13.15 9.36
C ALA A 34 0.55 13.73 8.65
N GLU A 35 1.07 14.86 9.14
CA GLU A 35 2.25 15.50 8.57
C GLU A 35 3.54 14.75 8.92
N GLU A 36 4.60 15.02 8.17
CA GLU A 36 5.90 14.43 8.46
C GLU A 36 6.49 15.05 9.74
N GLY A 37 6.77 14.20 10.72
CA GLY A 37 7.30 14.61 12.03
C GLY A 37 6.25 14.71 13.14
N ASP A 38 4.97 14.56 12.79
CA ASP A 38 3.89 14.57 13.78
C ASP A 38 3.98 13.40 14.75
N LYS A 39 3.69 13.71 16.03
CA LYS A 39 3.57 12.73 17.12
C LYS A 39 2.13 12.63 17.56
N THR A 40 1.33 11.98 16.74
CA THR A 40 -0.12 11.79 16.93
C THR A 40 -0.48 10.83 18.07
N GLY A 41 0.51 10.12 18.63
CA GLY A 41 0.28 9.06 19.62
C GLY A 41 -0.22 7.75 19.00
N ALA A 42 0.04 7.53 17.71
CA ALA A 42 -0.33 6.32 16.97
C ALA A 42 0.08 5.03 17.71
N THR A 43 -0.89 4.15 17.96
CA THR A 43 -0.67 2.83 18.58
C THR A 43 -1.01 1.68 17.64
N VAL A 44 -0.58 0.48 18.01
CA VAL A 44 -0.85 -0.75 17.26
C VAL A 44 -2.35 -1.10 17.34
N GLU A 45 -2.99 -0.83 18.47
CA GLU A 45 -4.43 -0.99 18.67
C GLU A 45 -5.22 -0.05 17.76
N ALA A 46 -4.79 1.21 17.66
CA ALA A 46 -5.38 2.19 16.76
C ALA A 46 -5.24 1.77 15.28
N ALA A 47 -4.09 1.20 14.90
CA ALA A 47 -3.91 0.62 13.57
C ALA A 47 -4.90 -0.52 13.27
N GLY A 48 -5.15 -1.39 14.27
CA GLY A 48 -6.14 -2.46 14.15
C GLY A 48 -7.57 -1.95 14.05
N ALA A 49 -7.94 -0.95 14.85
CA ALA A 49 -9.25 -0.30 14.78
C ALA A 49 -9.48 0.40 13.43
N MET A 50 -8.48 1.15 12.96
CA MET A 50 -8.49 1.81 11.65
C MET A 50 -8.75 0.80 10.52
N LEU A 51 -8.01 -0.31 10.50
CA LEU A 51 -8.11 -1.28 9.43
C LEU A 51 -9.45 -2.05 9.45
N LYS A 52 -10.05 -2.25 10.62
CA LYS A 52 -11.41 -2.81 10.75
C LYS A 52 -12.48 -1.84 10.26
N ALA A 53 -12.37 -0.56 10.61
CA ALA A 53 -13.28 0.48 10.13
C ALA A 53 -13.21 0.64 8.59
N ILE A 54 -12.03 0.43 7.99
CA ILE A 54 -11.88 0.32 6.52
C ILE A 54 -12.56 -0.94 5.99
N ALA A 55 -12.35 -2.11 6.61
CA ALA A 55 -12.94 -3.37 6.17
C ALA A 55 -14.48 -3.30 6.11
N GLU A 56 -15.11 -2.75 7.16
CA GLU A 56 -16.57 -2.60 7.25
C GLU A 56 -17.14 -1.75 6.10
N ARG A 57 -16.43 -0.69 5.69
CA ARG A 57 -16.83 0.17 4.56
C ARG A 57 -16.69 -0.50 3.20
N LEU A 58 -15.84 -1.52 3.12
CA LEU A 58 -15.63 -2.28 1.89
C LEU A 58 -16.51 -3.55 1.84
N ASP A 59 -17.48 -3.69 2.76
CA ASP A 59 -18.31 -4.89 2.95
C ASP A 59 -17.49 -6.16 3.20
N ILE A 60 -16.37 -6.01 3.93
CA ILE A 60 -15.50 -7.10 4.35
C ILE A 60 -15.64 -7.31 5.86
N ASP A 61 -15.78 -8.57 6.25
CA ASP A 61 -15.80 -8.97 7.65
C ASP A 61 -14.51 -8.51 8.38
N ALA A 62 -14.68 -7.77 9.47
CA ALA A 62 -13.59 -7.28 10.32
C ALA A 62 -12.72 -8.42 10.90
N GLU A 63 -13.22 -9.66 10.95
CA GLU A 63 -12.44 -10.85 11.33
C GLU A 63 -11.32 -11.21 10.35
N MET A 64 -11.35 -10.65 9.13
CA MET A 64 -10.30 -10.83 8.14
C MET A 64 -9.05 -10.02 8.46
N VAL A 65 -9.17 -8.99 9.32
CA VAL A 65 -8.03 -8.21 9.80
C VAL A 65 -7.18 -9.05 10.75
N ARG A 66 -5.88 -9.16 10.47
CA ARG A 66 -4.94 -9.93 11.28
C ARG A 66 -3.77 -9.09 11.77
N PRO A 67 -3.29 -9.31 13.01
CA PRO A 67 -2.03 -8.75 13.46
C PRO A 67 -0.85 -9.41 12.73
N VAL A 68 0.18 -8.63 12.44
CA VAL A 68 1.46 -9.07 11.90
C VAL A 68 2.58 -8.76 12.87
N PHE A 69 3.61 -9.60 12.91
CA PHE A 69 4.67 -9.56 13.92
C PHE A 69 6.06 -9.54 13.27
N GLU A 70 7.04 -8.97 13.95
CA GLU A 70 8.45 -9.23 13.62
C GLU A 70 8.81 -10.68 13.97
N ASP A 71 9.65 -11.35 13.19
CA ASP A 71 10.00 -12.76 13.42
C ASP A 71 11.00 -12.93 14.57
N PRO A 72 10.60 -13.52 15.73
CA PRO A 72 11.50 -13.66 16.87
C PRO A 72 12.72 -14.54 16.57
N ALA A 73 12.59 -15.53 15.69
CA ALA A 73 13.67 -16.49 15.43
C ALA A 73 14.87 -15.81 14.76
N GLU A 74 14.61 -14.90 13.83
CA GLU A 74 15.65 -14.11 13.16
C GLU A 74 16.38 -13.22 14.17
N TRP A 75 15.64 -12.59 15.08
CA TRP A 75 16.20 -11.68 16.08
C TRP A 75 17.00 -12.39 17.17
N LEU A 76 16.56 -13.58 17.60
CA LEU A 76 17.29 -14.43 18.54
C LEU A 76 18.61 -14.93 17.95
N LEU A 77 18.63 -15.30 16.65
CA LEU A 77 19.86 -15.68 15.96
C LEU A 77 20.83 -14.49 15.85
N LYS A 78 20.32 -13.30 15.55
CA LYS A 78 21.14 -12.08 15.49
C LYS A 78 21.71 -11.70 16.85
N GLU A 79 20.91 -11.76 17.91
CA GLU A 79 21.36 -11.54 19.28
C GLU A 79 22.42 -12.56 19.69
N GLY A 80 22.23 -13.85 19.39
CA GLY A 80 23.23 -14.89 19.71
C GLY A 80 24.57 -14.74 18.97
N ASN A 81 24.61 -13.99 17.87
CA ASN A 81 25.83 -13.66 17.15
C ASN A 81 26.54 -12.42 17.71
N LEU A 82 25.92 -11.68 18.62
CA LEU A 82 26.56 -10.55 19.28
C LEU A 82 27.62 -11.04 20.28
N PRO A 83 28.73 -10.31 20.43
CA PRO A 83 29.70 -10.57 21.50
C PRO A 83 29.04 -10.56 22.88
N GLU A 84 29.51 -11.41 23.80
CA GLU A 84 28.97 -11.51 25.18
C GLU A 84 28.95 -10.18 25.96
N ASN A 85 29.77 -9.21 25.55
CA ASN A 85 29.91 -7.91 26.22
C ASN A 85 29.05 -6.79 25.62
N VAL A 86 28.14 -7.08 24.68
CA VAL A 86 27.22 -6.10 24.10
C VAL A 86 25.77 -6.55 24.27
N THR A 87 24.85 -5.59 24.26
CA THR A 87 23.41 -5.86 24.34
C THR A 87 22.71 -5.49 23.03
N PRO A 88 21.50 -5.98 22.74
CA PRO A 88 20.73 -5.52 21.57
C PRO A 88 20.53 -3.99 21.52
N GLU A 89 20.41 -3.34 22.68
CA GLU A 89 20.22 -1.90 22.82
C GLU A 89 21.51 -1.09 22.58
N ASP A 90 22.67 -1.66 22.89
CA ASP A 90 24.00 -1.09 22.63
C ASP A 90 24.92 -2.13 21.97
N SER A 91 24.53 -2.57 20.76
CA SER A 91 25.15 -3.72 20.08
C SER A 91 26.56 -3.45 19.53
N LYS A 92 27.06 -2.20 19.65
CA LYS A 92 28.36 -1.72 19.12
C LYS A 92 28.63 -2.15 17.66
N LEU A 93 27.59 -2.45 16.89
CA LEU A 93 27.74 -2.84 15.49
C LEU A 93 28.37 -1.69 14.71
N LYS A 94 29.25 -2.08 13.77
CA LYS A 94 29.93 -1.14 12.87
C LYS A 94 28.93 -0.44 11.96
N ASP A 95 27.88 -1.15 11.56
CA ASP A 95 26.77 -0.62 10.79
C ASP A 95 25.77 0.10 11.73
N PRO A 96 25.61 1.44 11.61
CA PRO A 96 24.64 2.19 12.40
C PRO A 96 23.19 1.79 12.15
N GLU A 97 22.84 1.31 10.95
CA GLU A 97 21.47 0.98 10.59
C GLU A 97 21.04 -0.33 11.23
N GLU A 98 21.89 -1.36 11.12
CA GLU A 98 21.66 -2.64 11.78
C GLU A 98 21.54 -2.46 13.29
N ARG A 99 22.39 -1.59 13.88
CA ARG A 99 22.30 -1.22 15.30
C ARG A 99 20.95 -0.60 15.64
N ASN A 100 20.50 0.40 14.88
CA ASN A 100 19.22 1.07 15.11
C ASN A 100 18.03 0.12 14.93
N ARG A 101 18.12 -0.80 13.97
CA ARG A 101 17.08 -1.80 13.70
C ARG A 101 16.93 -2.79 14.86
N ILE A 102 18.04 -3.35 15.33
CA ILE A 102 18.04 -4.24 16.51
C ILE A 102 17.45 -3.52 17.71
N ALA A 103 17.93 -2.31 18.02
CA ALA A 103 17.43 -1.52 19.14
C ALA A 103 15.91 -1.28 19.04
N ARG A 104 15.40 -0.95 17.85
CA ARG A 104 13.97 -0.68 17.62
C ARG A 104 13.09 -1.91 17.81
N VAL A 105 13.49 -3.06 17.27
CA VAL A 105 12.69 -4.29 17.40
C VAL A 105 12.66 -4.79 18.84
N PHE A 106 13.81 -4.80 19.53
CA PHE A 106 13.88 -5.25 20.91
C PHE A 106 13.18 -4.28 21.88
N ALA A 107 13.21 -2.97 21.63
CA ALA A 107 12.46 -1.99 22.43
C ALA A 107 10.93 -2.16 22.32
N ARG A 108 10.41 -2.59 21.17
CA ARG A 108 8.98 -2.90 20.96
C ARG A 108 8.60 -4.26 21.57
N GLY A 109 9.54 -5.20 21.64
CA GLY A 109 9.28 -6.57 22.09
C GLY A 109 8.75 -7.45 20.96
N LEU A 110 9.15 -8.73 20.99
CA LEU A 110 8.87 -9.70 19.92
C LEU A 110 7.46 -10.32 19.99
N THR A 111 6.70 -9.97 21.04
CA THR A 111 5.33 -10.44 21.27
C THR A 111 4.27 -9.43 20.87
N GLU A 112 4.66 -8.17 20.64
CA GLU A 112 3.75 -7.11 20.22
C GLU A 112 3.60 -7.10 18.69
N PRO A 113 2.39 -6.91 18.15
CA PRO A 113 2.22 -6.78 16.71
C PRO A 113 2.93 -5.53 16.19
N ALA A 114 3.56 -5.64 15.02
CA ALA A 114 4.14 -4.49 14.32
C ALA A 114 3.06 -3.63 13.64
N GLY A 115 1.92 -4.24 13.30
CA GLY A 115 0.79 -3.60 12.64
C GLY A 115 -0.32 -4.61 12.35
N HIS A 116 -1.26 -4.23 11.49
CA HIS A 116 -2.37 -5.06 11.06
C HIS A 116 -2.43 -5.14 9.54
N VAL A 117 -2.93 -6.27 9.03
CA VAL A 117 -3.10 -6.54 7.60
C VAL A 117 -4.52 -7.00 7.31
N LEU A 118 -5.06 -6.55 6.17
CA LEU A 118 -6.33 -6.93 5.59
C LEU A 118 -6.04 -7.44 4.18
N PRO A 119 -5.99 -8.77 3.98
CA PRO A 119 -5.93 -9.35 2.65
C PRO A 119 -7.14 -8.87 1.85
N ILE A 120 -6.91 -8.24 0.71
CA ILE A 120 -8.00 -7.64 -0.07
C ILE A 120 -7.66 -7.69 -1.54
N GLN A 121 -8.65 -8.07 -2.36
CA GLN A 121 -8.55 -8.06 -3.81
C GLN A 121 -9.90 -7.73 -4.43
N ARG A 122 -9.87 -7.09 -5.59
CA ARG A 122 -11.08 -6.85 -6.38
C ARG A 122 -11.62 -8.18 -6.92
N TRP A 123 -12.92 -8.42 -6.74
CA TRP A 123 -13.62 -9.56 -7.32
C TRP A 123 -14.10 -9.21 -8.73
N GLN A 124 -13.73 -10.02 -9.72
CA GLN A 124 -13.99 -9.76 -11.13
C GLN A 124 -15.41 -10.19 -11.59
N SER A 125 -16.22 -10.82 -10.73
CA SER A 125 -17.57 -11.28 -11.11
C SER A 125 -18.64 -10.22 -10.85
N LYS A 126 -19.41 -9.91 -11.90
CA LYS A 126 -20.48 -8.90 -11.92
C LYS A 126 -21.74 -9.28 -11.12
N ALA A 127 -21.83 -10.51 -10.62
CA ALA A 127 -23.11 -11.10 -10.22
C ALA A 127 -23.63 -10.68 -8.84
N ASP A 128 -22.76 -10.32 -7.88
CA ASP A 128 -23.14 -10.35 -6.45
C ASP A 128 -23.06 -9.02 -5.71
N GLY A 129 -22.83 -7.90 -6.41
CA GLY A 129 -22.71 -6.56 -5.81
C GLY A 129 -21.47 -6.35 -4.93
N ARG A 130 -20.91 -7.42 -4.35
CA ARG A 130 -19.64 -7.43 -3.61
C ARG A 130 -18.45 -7.27 -4.56
N ARG A 131 -17.80 -6.12 -4.43
CA ARG A 131 -16.63 -5.73 -5.23
C ARG A 131 -15.32 -6.17 -4.62
N TRP A 132 -15.23 -6.20 -3.30
CA TRP A 132 -14.03 -6.57 -2.60
C TRP A 132 -14.15 -7.95 -2.00
N ARG A 133 -13.10 -8.74 -2.15
CA ARG A 133 -12.96 -10.07 -1.57
C ARG A 133 -11.75 -10.08 -0.66
N SER A 134 -11.91 -10.75 0.48
CA SER A 134 -10.83 -11.00 1.42
C SER A 134 -10.59 -12.51 1.59
N GLN A 135 -9.45 -12.85 2.16
CA GLN A 135 -9.11 -14.22 2.51
C GLN A 135 -8.43 -14.23 3.87
N LYS A 136 -8.88 -15.11 4.76
CA LYS A 136 -8.17 -15.38 6.00
C LYS A 136 -6.89 -16.16 5.70
N TRP A 137 -5.76 -15.46 5.67
CA TRP A 137 -4.46 -16.07 5.45
C TRP A 137 -4.09 -17.04 6.57
N LYS A 138 -3.99 -18.33 6.21
CA LYS A 138 -3.56 -19.42 7.07
C LYS A 138 -2.09 -19.70 6.81
N VAL A 139 -1.28 -19.67 7.86
CA VAL A 139 0.17 -19.91 7.81
C VAL A 139 0.53 -21.01 8.79
N ARG A 140 1.59 -21.77 8.46
CA ARG A 140 2.02 -22.94 9.27
C ARG A 140 2.39 -22.57 10.71
N ARG A 141 3.00 -21.41 10.91
CA ARG A 141 3.47 -20.92 12.22
C ARG A 141 2.37 -20.22 13.04
N GLY A 142 1.10 -20.25 12.59
CA GLY A 142 -0.04 -19.61 13.27
C GLY A 142 -0.10 -18.08 13.11
N HIS A 143 1.02 -17.39 13.28
CA HIS A 143 1.17 -15.94 13.14
C HIS A 143 1.81 -15.54 11.80
N LEU A 144 1.45 -14.36 11.31
CA LEU A 144 2.08 -13.74 10.14
C LEU A 144 3.34 -13.01 10.61
N PHE A 145 4.50 -13.57 10.26
CA PHE A 145 5.80 -12.98 10.56
C PHE A 145 6.31 -12.22 9.33
N LEU A 146 6.71 -10.97 9.53
CA LEU A 146 7.21 -10.10 8.48
C LEU A 146 8.59 -10.55 8.01
N VAL A 147 8.85 -10.34 6.72
CA VAL A 147 10.20 -10.40 6.19
C VAL A 147 11.05 -9.34 6.91
N PRO A 148 12.26 -9.66 7.40
CA PRO A 148 13.10 -8.69 8.11
C PRO A 148 13.45 -7.47 7.23
N GLY A 149 13.34 -6.27 7.78
CA GLY A 149 13.73 -5.04 7.08
C GLY A 149 13.09 -3.78 7.68
N ASP A 150 13.49 -2.61 7.16
CA ASP A 150 12.99 -1.30 7.62
C ASP A 150 11.85 -0.74 6.75
N SER A 151 11.45 -1.48 5.72
CA SER A 151 10.35 -1.09 4.84
C SER A 151 9.00 -1.14 5.57
N PRO A 152 7.99 -0.40 5.08
CA PRO A 152 6.63 -0.54 5.55
C PRO A 152 6.15 -1.99 5.65
N VAL A 153 5.29 -2.29 6.63
CA VAL A 153 4.68 -3.63 6.82
C VAL A 153 4.16 -4.23 5.52
N GLY A 154 3.48 -3.44 4.68
CA GLY A 154 2.88 -3.92 3.43
C GLY A 154 3.86 -4.48 2.40
N TYR A 155 5.12 -3.97 2.37
CA TYR A 155 6.17 -4.54 1.53
C TYR A 155 6.85 -5.78 2.14
N ARG A 156 6.66 -6.03 3.43
CA ARG A 156 7.30 -7.10 4.19
C ARG A 156 6.37 -8.28 4.46
N LEU A 157 5.21 -8.34 3.82
CA LEU A 157 4.25 -9.43 4.00
C LEU A 157 4.80 -10.75 3.45
N PRO A 158 4.70 -11.87 4.20
CA PRO A 158 5.28 -13.15 3.82
C PRO A 158 4.38 -13.92 2.84
N LEU A 159 4.17 -13.38 1.63
CA LEU A 159 3.26 -13.98 0.64
C LEU A 159 3.67 -15.40 0.24
N GLU A 160 4.96 -15.72 0.27
CA GLU A 160 5.51 -17.06 0.01
C GLU A 160 5.18 -18.10 1.09
N ALA A 161 4.86 -17.66 2.31
CA ALA A 161 4.48 -18.55 3.41
C ALA A 161 3.00 -18.99 3.33
N LEU A 162 2.22 -18.40 2.42
CA LEU A 162 0.82 -18.74 2.19
C LEU A 162 0.71 -20.06 1.41
N PRO A 163 -0.46 -20.71 1.40
CA PRO A 163 -0.68 -21.92 0.60
C PRO A 163 -0.26 -21.71 -0.85
N TYR A 164 0.47 -22.68 -1.39
CA TYR A 164 0.94 -22.63 -2.77
C TYR A 164 -0.25 -22.54 -3.74
N VAL A 165 -0.16 -21.62 -4.71
CA VAL A 165 -1.14 -21.46 -5.78
C VAL A 165 -0.39 -21.74 -7.09
N PRO A 166 -0.88 -22.66 -7.93
CA PRO A 166 -0.28 -22.91 -9.24
C PRO A 166 -0.20 -21.62 -10.07
N PRO A 167 0.86 -21.39 -10.87
CA PRO A 167 1.02 -20.15 -11.65
C PRO A 167 -0.19 -19.81 -12.53
N ALA A 168 -0.88 -20.80 -13.09
CA ALA A 168 -2.07 -20.62 -13.91
C ALA A 168 -3.29 -20.09 -13.13
N GLN A 169 -3.30 -20.22 -11.81
CA GLN A 169 -4.37 -19.77 -10.92
C GLN A 169 -3.89 -18.60 -10.03
N TYR A 170 -2.66 -18.14 -10.21
CA TYR A 170 -2.12 -17.08 -9.40
C TYR A 170 -2.82 -15.77 -9.76
N PRO A 171 -3.34 -15.04 -8.77
CA PRO A 171 -4.21 -13.89 -9.01
C PRO A 171 -3.37 -12.63 -9.28
N TYR A 172 -2.69 -12.59 -10.42
CA TYR A 172 -1.88 -11.45 -10.83
C TYR A 172 -2.75 -10.21 -11.03
N THR A 173 -2.31 -9.08 -10.46
CA THR A 173 -2.93 -7.77 -10.70
C THR A 173 -2.41 -7.21 -12.01
N PHE A 174 -3.29 -7.03 -12.99
CA PHE A 174 -2.96 -6.35 -14.25
C PHE A 174 -3.63 -5.00 -14.30
N VAL A 175 -2.86 -3.96 -14.61
CA VAL A 175 -3.41 -2.61 -14.78
C VAL A 175 -4.38 -2.61 -15.97
N THR A 176 -5.51 -1.92 -15.79
CA THR A 176 -6.53 -1.78 -16.83
C THR A 176 -5.93 -1.19 -18.10
N ASP A 177 -6.28 -1.81 -19.24
CA ASP A 177 -5.80 -1.40 -20.56
C ASP A 177 -6.10 0.10 -20.81
N PRO A 178 -5.08 0.90 -21.20
CA PRO A 178 -5.24 2.34 -21.43
C PRO A 178 -6.14 2.69 -22.62
N THR A 179 -6.43 1.73 -23.53
CA THR A 179 -7.25 1.93 -24.73
C THR A 179 -8.76 1.75 -24.49
N VAL A 180 -9.14 1.18 -23.34
CA VAL A 180 -10.55 1.00 -22.97
C VAL A 180 -11.18 2.38 -22.74
N GLU A 181 -12.35 2.61 -23.33
CA GLU A 181 -13.13 3.82 -23.06
C GLU A 181 -13.58 3.85 -21.59
N ARG A 182 -13.32 4.97 -20.92
CA ARG A 182 -13.62 5.15 -19.49
C ARG A 182 -14.61 6.30 -19.31
N GLY A 183 -15.60 6.09 -18.45
CA GLY A 183 -16.51 7.14 -18.01
C GLY A 183 -15.85 8.11 -17.03
N ALA A 184 -16.65 9.04 -16.51
CA ALA A 184 -16.22 9.91 -15.41
C ALA A 184 -15.86 9.07 -14.16
N LEU A 185 -14.88 9.55 -13.39
CA LEU A 185 -14.52 8.91 -12.13
C LEU A 185 -15.68 9.04 -11.13
N PRO A 186 -16.05 7.96 -10.41
CA PRO A 186 -17.06 8.05 -9.36
C PRO A 186 -16.60 9.00 -8.26
N ASP A 187 -17.54 9.68 -7.61
CA ASP A 187 -17.26 10.36 -6.35
C ASP A 187 -17.57 9.38 -5.20
N PHE A 188 -16.51 8.84 -4.58
CA PHE A 188 -16.64 7.81 -3.55
C PHE A 188 -16.92 8.37 -2.16
N ALA A 189 -16.94 9.69 -1.98
CA ALA A 189 -17.06 10.26 -0.65
C ALA A 189 -18.43 10.04 0.01
N ASP A 190 -19.50 9.96 -0.79
CA ASP A 190 -20.85 9.65 -0.28
C ASP A 190 -21.08 8.13 -0.19
N ALA A 191 -20.26 7.33 -0.88
CA ALA A 191 -20.33 5.87 -0.88
C ALA A 191 -19.55 5.22 0.29
N ALA A 192 -18.74 5.98 1.02
CA ALA A 192 -17.91 5.49 2.12
C ALA A 192 -18.65 5.33 3.46
N ALA A 193 -19.98 5.50 3.48
CA ALA A 193 -20.81 5.21 4.64
C ALA A 193 -21.04 3.68 4.76
N PRO A 194 -21.00 3.08 5.97
CA PRO A 194 -21.27 1.66 6.14
C PRO A 194 -22.63 1.26 5.54
N GLY A 195 -22.63 0.34 4.58
CA GLY A 195 -23.86 -0.14 3.91
C GLY A 195 -24.40 0.75 2.79
N ALA A 196 -23.74 1.86 2.44
CA ALA A 196 -24.00 2.55 1.17
C ALA A 196 -23.48 1.67 0.04
N GLY A 197 -24.38 1.02 -0.71
CA GLY A 197 -23.99 0.18 -1.84
C GLY A 197 -23.07 0.95 -2.80
N SER A 198 -21.95 0.34 -3.21
CA SER A 198 -21.00 0.97 -4.12
C SER A 198 -21.71 1.39 -5.43
N PRO A 199 -21.33 2.54 -6.03
CA PRO A 199 -21.94 3.02 -7.28
C PRO A 199 -21.82 1.96 -8.39
N ALA A 200 -22.87 1.75 -9.18
CA ALA A 200 -22.96 0.65 -10.17
C ALA A 200 -21.75 0.57 -11.12
N PRO A 201 -21.30 -0.65 -11.52
CA PRO A 201 -20.14 -0.81 -12.39
C PRO A 201 -20.41 -0.30 -13.82
N VAL A 202 -19.38 0.29 -14.44
CA VAL A 202 -19.38 0.66 -15.86
C VAL A 202 -19.33 -0.64 -16.70
N PRO A 203 -20.18 -0.83 -17.73
CA PRO A 203 -20.21 -2.07 -18.50
C PRO A 203 -19.02 -2.13 -19.48
N GLY A 204 -18.25 -3.23 -19.51
CA GLY A 204 -17.30 -3.43 -20.61
C GLY A 204 -16.15 -4.43 -20.48
N GLN A 205 -16.18 -5.40 -19.57
CA GLN A 205 -15.12 -6.41 -19.53
C GLN A 205 -15.67 -7.84 -19.47
N GLU A 206 -15.48 -8.57 -20.56
CA GLU A 206 -15.42 -10.04 -20.62
C GLU A 206 -14.04 -10.36 -21.16
N GLN A 207 -13.20 -11.04 -20.37
CA GLN A 207 -12.03 -11.71 -20.93
C GLN A 207 -12.36 -13.19 -21.14
N PRO A 208 -12.06 -13.76 -22.32
CA PRO A 208 -12.30 -15.17 -22.56
C PRO A 208 -11.38 -16.01 -21.69
N VAL A 209 -11.97 -16.86 -20.85
CA VAL A 209 -11.21 -17.88 -20.11
C VAL A 209 -10.72 -18.89 -21.15
N ALA A 210 -9.40 -19.00 -21.31
CA ALA A 210 -8.83 -19.98 -22.22
C ALA A 210 -9.14 -21.40 -21.72
N HIS A 211 -9.85 -22.18 -22.53
CA HIS A 211 -10.03 -23.62 -22.30
C HIS A 211 -8.70 -24.35 -22.56
N PHE A 212 -8.25 -25.13 -21.57
CA PHE A 212 -7.02 -25.91 -21.65
C PHE A 212 -7.25 -27.28 -22.32
N THR A 213 -6.27 -27.74 -23.10
CA THR A 213 -6.19 -29.11 -23.65
C THR A 213 -5.08 -29.85 -22.91
N GLU A 214 -5.37 -31.01 -22.31
CA GLU A 214 -4.47 -31.75 -21.43
C GLU A 214 -3.15 -32.19 -22.09
N GLY A 215 -2.03 -31.97 -21.39
CA GLY A 215 -0.72 -32.49 -21.75
C GLY A 215 0.05 -32.97 -20.52
N GLY A 216 0.23 -34.30 -20.42
CA GLY A 216 1.37 -34.98 -19.78
C GLY A 216 1.46 -35.02 -18.25
N ALA A 217 1.62 -36.24 -17.71
CA ALA A 217 1.70 -36.52 -16.27
C ALA A 217 2.90 -35.86 -15.57
N VAL A 218 2.62 -35.08 -14.53
CA VAL A 218 3.59 -34.56 -13.55
C VAL A 218 3.23 -35.09 -12.16
N GLN A 219 4.26 -35.36 -11.36
CA GLN A 219 4.24 -35.98 -10.03
C GLN A 219 3.12 -35.49 -9.10
N ASP A 220 2.48 -36.44 -8.40
CA ASP A 220 1.46 -36.23 -7.36
C ASP A 220 2.01 -35.42 -6.17
N ILE A 221 1.95 -34.10 -6.29
CA ILE A 221 1.91 -33.22 -5.13
C ILE A 221 0.50 -33.42 -4.53
N ARG A 222 0.40 -34.02 -3.34
CA ARG A 222 -0.88 -34.01 -2.59
C ARG A 222 -1.20 -32.56 -2.22
N LEU A 223 -1.87 -31.88 -3.13
CA LEU A 223 -2.51 -30.60 -2.93
C LEU A 223 -3.53 -30.80 -1.82
N GLN A 224 -3.33 -30.09 -0.71
CA GLN A 224 -4.45 -29.80 0.17
C GLN A 224 -5.43 -28.99 -0.69
N GLU A 225 -6.61 -29.55 -0.96
CA GLU A 225 -7.66 -28.88 -1.72
C GLU A 225 -7.85 -27.47 -1.14
N LEU A 226 -7.33 -26.47 -1.85
CA LEU A 226 -7.87 -25.14 -1.77
C LEU A 226 -9.31 -25.31 -2.23
N ASN A 227 -10.29 -25.07 -1.36
CA ASN A 227 -11.69 -24.99 -1.78
C ASN A 227 -11.72 -24.06 -2.99
N SER A 228 -11.91 -24.68 -4.16
CA SER A 228 -11.51 -24.18 -5.47
C SER A 228 -12.56 -23.26 -6.09
N GLU A 229 -13.51 -22.81 -5.28
CA GLU A 229 -14.65 -22.01 -5.75
C GLU A 229 -14.37 -20.50 -5.64
N ASP A 230 -13.49 -20.06 -4.73
CA ASP A 230 -13.38 -18.65 -4.35
C ASP A 230 -12.07 -17.94 -4.71
N GLY A 231 -11.08 -18.56 -5.36
CA GLY A 231 -9.81 -17.93 -5.79
C GLY A 231 -8.90 -17.40 -4.64
N ALA A 232 -7.58 -17.45 -4.83
CA ALA A 232 -6.64 -16.97 -3.80
C ALA A 232 -6.54 -15.44 -3.76
N VAL A 233 -6.27 -14.85 -2.59
CA VAL A 233 -5.98 -13.41 -2.42
C VAL A 233 -4.50 -13.23 -2.08
N ARG A 234 -3.78 -12.42 -2.85
CA ARG A 234 -2.32 -12.19 -2.70
C ARG A 234 -1.92 -10.73 -2.56
N THR A 235 -2.90 -9.86 -2.39
CA THR A 235 -2.75 -8.43 -2.12
C THR A 235 -3.34 -8.10 -0.76
N ALA A 236 -2.85 -7.04 -0.12
CA ALA A 236 -3.35 -6.64 1.19
C ALA A 236 -3.16 -5.14 1.44
N LEU A 237 -4.14 -4.55 2.13
CA LEU A 237 -4.02 -3.26 2.78
C LEU A 237 -3.40 -3.51 4.17
N SER A 238 -2.52 -2.62 4.64
CA SER A 238 -1.98 -2.74 6.01
C SER A 238 -1.91 -1.40 6.70
N VAL A 239 -2.02 -1.41 8.03
CA VAL A 239 -1.88 -0.21 8.85
C VAL A 239 -0.88 -0.49 9.96
N GLU A 240 0.08 0.42 10.15
CA GLU A 240 1.06 0.34 11.22
C GLU A 240 1.31 1.70 11.87
N PRO A 241 1.64 1.74 13.16
CA PRO A 241 2.24 2.92 13.76
C PRO A 241 3.72 2.99 13.37
N ARG A 242 4.12 4.06 12.69
CA ARG A 242 5.51 4.32 12.30
C ARG A 242 5.84 5.81 12.46
N ASP A 243 7.01 6.09 13.03
CA ASP A 243 7.52 7.45 13.24
C ASP A 243 6.52 8.42 13.92
N GLY A 244 5.70 7.91 14.85
CA GLY A 244 4.73 8.71 15.61
C GLY A 244 3.36 8.91 14.94
N ARG A 245 3.13 8.32 13.77
CA ARG A 245 1.89 8.43 12.98
C ARG A 245 1.34 7.08 12.54
N LEU A 246 0.06 7.04 12.18
CA LEU A 246 -0.56 5.86 11.57
C LEU A 246 -0.33 5.89 10.07
N CYS A 247 0.38 4.89 9.54
CA CYS A 247 0.61 4.73 8.12
C CYS A 247 -0.37 3.70 7.54
N VAL A 248 -1.17 4.10 6.56
CA VAL A 248 -2.02 3.21 5.76
C VAL A 248 -1.30 2.89 4.45
N PHE A 249 -0.91 1.64 4.30
CA PHE A 249 -0.21 1.13 3.14
C PHE A 249 -1.21 0.59 2.12
N MET A 250 -1.26 1.23 0.96
CA MET A 250 -2.16 0.92 -0.16
C MET A 250 -1.65 -0.30 -0.95
N PRO A 251 -2.52 -1.30 -1.25
CA PRO A 251 -2.18 -2.42 -2.11
C PRO A 251 -2.09 -2.00 -3.58
N PRO A 252 -1.47 -2.83 -4.45
CA PRO A 252 -1.61 -2.66 -5.89
C PRO A 252 -3.04 -3.01 -6.32
N VAL A 253 -3.61 -2.19 -7.20
CA VAL A 253 -4.97 -2.37 -7.75
C VAL A 253 -4.96 -2.26 -9.27
N GLU A 254 -5.98 -2.84 -9.92
CA GLU A 254 -6.10 -2.90 -11.38
C GLU A 254 -6.57 -1.57 -12.00
N ALA A 255 -7.49 -0.89 -11.32
CA ALA A 255 -8.13 0.33 -11.79
C ALA A 255 -7.98 1.48 -10.78
N VAL A 256 -8.02 2.71 -11.27
CA VAL A 256 -7.89 3.89 -10.40
C VAL A 256 -9.14 4.09 -9.53
N GLU A 257 -10.31 3.66 -10.02
CA GLU A 257 -11.56 3.66 -9.27
C GLU A 257 -11.43 2.86 -7.97
N ASP A 258 -10.78 1.70 -8.04
CA ASP A 258 -10.53 0.85 -6.88
C ASP A 258 -9.59 1.54 -5.88
N TYR A 259 -8.57 2.24 -6.38
CA TYR A 259 -7.67 3.01 -5.53
C TYR A 259 -8.41 4.15 -4.82
N LEU A 260 -9.25 4.90 -5.54
CA LEU A 260 -10.02 6.00 -4.98
C LEU A 260 -11.06 5.53 -3.96
N GLU A 261 -11.68 4.36 -4.18
CA GLU A 261 -12.58 3.72 -3.21
C GLU A 261 -11.85 3.37 -1.91
N LEU A 262 -10.63 2.81 -2.00
CA LEU A 262 -9.80 2.53 -0.83
C LEU A 262 -9.37 3.81 -0.09
N VAL A 263 -9.01 4.87 -0.82
CA VAL A 263 -8.66 6.18 -0.22
C VAL A 263 -9.88 6.78 0.49
N ALA A 264 -11.06 6.76 -0.13
CA ALA A 264 -12.29 7.26 0.47
C ALA A 264 -12.66 6.45 1.72
N ALA A 265 -12.49 5.12 1.70
CA ALA A 265 -12.71 4.28 2.87
C ALA A 265 -11.72 4.59 3.99
N ALA A 266 -10.46 4.84 3.67
CA ALA A 266 -9.45 5.27 4.63
C ALA A 266 -9.76 6.65 5.23
N GLU A 267 -10.15 7.64 4.42
CA GLU A 267 -10.55 8.97 4.90
C GLU A 267 -11.77 8.89 5.82
N ALA A 268 -12.78 8.12 5.44
CA ALA A 268 -13.99 7.98 6.24
C ALA A 268 -13.74 7.24 7.57
N ALA A 269 -12.84 6.25 7.59
CA ALA A 269 -12.40 5.59 8.81
C ALA A 269 -11.56 6.52 9.70
N ALA A 270 -10.64 7.30 9.12
CA ALA A 270 -9.87 8.32 9.83
C ALA A 270 -10.80 9.34 10.50
N ARG A 271 -11.83 9.79 9.79
CA ARG A 271 -12.84 10.74 10.29
C ARG A 271 -13.65 10.16 11.44
N GLU A 272 -14.11 8.92 11.30
CA GLU A 272 -14.89 8.25 12.36
C GLU A 272 -14.09 8.11 13.66
N LEU A 273 -12.82 7.73 13.54
CA LEU A 273 -11.96 7.48 14.69
C LEU A 273 -11.28 8.76 15.21
N GLY A 274 -11.33 9.87 14.47
CA GLY A 274 -10.61 11.09 14.77
C GLY A 274 -9.09 10.89 14.75
N LEU A 275 -8.60 10.02 13.86
CA LEU A 275 -7.19 9.64 13.77
C LEU A 275 -6.61 10.12 12.44
N PRO A 276 -5.64 11.06 12.45
CA PRO A 276 -4.95 11.45 11.22
C PRO A 276 -4.06 10.31 10.73
N VAL A 277 -3.98 10.16 9.40
CA VAL A 277 -3.28 9.06 8.74
C VAL A 277 -2.33 9.54 7.65
N HIS A 278 -1.31 8.73 7.38
CA HIS A 278 -0.37 8.91 6.29
C HIS A 278 -0.58 7.81 5.25
N ILE A 279 -0.96 8.18 4.02
CA ILE A 279 -1.16 7.23 2.93
C ILE A 279 0.18 6.96 2.24
N GLU A 280 0.51 5.68 2.08
CA GLU A 280 1.74 5.24 1.42
C GLU A 280 1.54 3.90 0.69
N GLY A 281 2.62 3.33 0.17
CA GLY A 281 2.60 2.03 -0.49
C GLY A 281 2.65 2.12 -2.02
N TYR A 282 1.81 1.33 -2.69
CA TYR A 282 1.73 1.32 -4.14
C TYR A 282 1.00 2.58 -4.64
N ALA A 283 1.51 3.17 -5.72
CA ALA A 283 0.86 4.32 -6.36
C ALA A 283 -0.46 3.89 -7.04
N PRO A 284 -1.42 4.83 -7.23
CA PRO A 284 -2.55 4.56 -8.10
C PRO A 284 -2.07 4.16 -9.50
N PRO A 285 -2.75 3.23 -10.18
CA PRO A 285 -2.43 2.87 -11.55
C PRO A 285 -2.52 4.09 -12.46
N HIS A 286 -1.74 4.12 -13.53
CA HIS A 286 -1.76 5.23 -14.48
C HIS A 286 -3.17 5.39 -15.08
N ASP A 287 -3.71 6.60 -14.97
CA ASP A 287 -5.02 6.95 -15.51
C ASP A 287 -5.01 8.39 -16.07
N PRO A 288 -5.50 8.62 -17.30
CA PRO A 288 -5.50 9.95 -17.92
C PRO A 288 -6.40 10.97 -17.22
N ARG A 289 -7.32 10.54 -16.34
CA ARG A 289 -8.22 11.39 -15.55
C ARG A 289 -7.57 11.91 -14.26
N LEU A 290 -6.40 11.36 -13.88
CA LEU A 290 -5.58 11.87 -12.79
C LEU A 290 -4.36 12.62 -13.33
N ASN A 291 -4.02 13.71 -12.64
CA ASN A 291 -2.73 14.36 -12.77
C ASN A 291 -1.84 13.97 -11.59
N VAL A 292 -0.52 14.00 -11.83
CA VAL A 292 0.48 13.73 -10.81
C VAL A 292 1.65 14.70 -10.95
N ILE A 293 2.13 15.24 -9.84
CA ILE A 293 3.46 15.83 -9.73
C ILE A 293 4.30 14.93 -8.84
N ARG A 294 5.53 14.62 -9.26
CA ARG A 294 6.48 13.87 -8.42
C ARG A 294 7.68 14.73 -8.09
N VAL A 295 8.01 14.79 -6.80
CA VAL A 295 9.16 15.52 -6.28
C VAL A 295 10.13 14.49 -5.71
N ALA A 296 11.28 14.31 -6.37
CA ALA A 296 12.30 13.36 -5.99
C ALA A 296 13.61 14.10 -5.60
N PRO A 297 14.23 13.74 -4.46
CA PRO A 297 15.50 14.33 -4.07
C PRO A 297 16.66 13.58 -4.76
N ASP A 298 17.26 14.19 -5.77
CA ASP A 298 18.43 13.69 -6.48
C ASP A 298 19.72 14.32 -5.90
N PRO A 299 20.91 13.73 -6.09
CA PRO A 299 22.14 14.30 -5.54
C PRO A 299 22.39 15.74 -6.02
N GLY A 300 22.22 16.71 -5.11
CA GLY A 300 22.44 18.13 -5.38
C GLY A 300 21.30 18.87 -6.09
N VAL A 301 20.19 18.18 -6.42
CA VAL A 301 19.03 18.78 -7.11
C VAL A 301 17.72 18.18 -6.61
N ILE A 302 16.61 18.89 -6.83
CA ILE A 302 15.26 18.35 -6.64
C ILE A 302 14.66 18.14 -8.03
N GLU A 303 14.39 16.89 -8.38
CA GLU A 303 13.76 16.53 -9.64
C GLU A 303 12.23 16.64 -9.49
N VAL A 304 11.62 17.57 -10.24
CA VAL A 304 10.16 17.76 -10.25
C VAL A 304 9.60 17.30 -11.59
N ASN A 305 8.94 16.14 -11.59
CA ASN A 305 8.21 15.63 -12.74
C ASN A 305 6.79 16.19 -12.72
N VAL A 306 6.43 17.00 -13.73
CA VAL A 306 5.10 17.60 -13.85
C VAL A 306 4.17 16.79 -14.76
N HIS A 307 2.87 17.00 -14.59
CA HIS A 307 1.83 16.37 -15.40
C HIS A 307 1.85 16.90 -16.86
N PRO A 308 1.38 16.11 -17.84
CA PRO A 308 1.29 16.56 -19.22
C PRO A 308 0.34 17.74 -19.41
N ALA A 309 0.73 18.71 -20.23
CA ALA A 309 -0.14 19.80 -20.68
C ALA A 309 -0.97 19.39 -21.90
N ALA A 310 -2.24 19.78 -21.94
CA ALA A 310 -3.15 19.61 -23.09
C ALA A 310 -3.06 20.75 -24.11
N SER A 311 -2.42 21.88 -23.76
CA SER A 311 -2.23 23.02 -24.67
C SER A 311 -0.89 23.71 -24.47
N TRP A 312 -0.50 24.53 -25.44
CA TRP A 312 0.70 25.38 -25.32
C TRP A 312 0.57 26.40 -24.18
N GLU A 313 -0.61 26.99 -23.99
CA GLU A 313 -0.88 27.94 -22.92
C GLU A 313 -0.72 27.29 -21.54
N GLU A 314 -1.23 26.07 -21.39
CA GLU A 314 -1.07 25.29 -20.16
C GLU A 314 0.40 24.90 -19.93
N CYS A 315 1.12 24.48 -20.98
CA CYS A 315 2.56 24.18 -20.90
C CYS A 315 3.36 25.39 -20.42
N LYS A 316 3.06 26.57 -20.97
CA LYS A 316 3.65 27.84 -20.54
C LYS A 316 3.34 28.13 -19.08
N ALA A 317 2.07 28.05 -18.68
CA ALA A 317 1.64 28.31 -17.31
C ALA A 317 2.32 27.37 -16.31
N ILE A 318 2.34 26.05 -16.58
CA ILE A 318 3.03 25.06 -15.73
C ILE A 318 4.52 25.41 -15.60
N THR A 319 5.18 25.73 -16.71
CA THR A 319 6.61 26.06 -16.70
C THR A 319 6.89 27.33 -15.90
N GLU A 320 6.14 28.41 -16.14
CA GLU A 320 6.31 29.68 -15.41
C GLU A 320 6.04 29.51 -13.92
N THR A 321 5.02 28.75 -13.53
CA THR A 321 4.72 28.45 -12.12
C THR A 321 5.86 27.68 -11.47
N VAL A 322 6.40 26.63 -12.08
CA VAL A 322 7.52 25.87 -11.50
C VAL A 322 8.75 26.75 -11.28
N TYR A 323 9.07 27.62 -12.24
CA TYR A 323 10.20 28.55 -12.12
C TYR A 323 9.98 29.58 -11.00
N GLU A 324 8.77 30.11 -10.87
CA GLU A 324 8.44 31.06 -9.81
C GLU A 324 8.46 30.39 -8.43
N GLU A 325 7.88 29.19 -8.27
CA GLU A 325 7.92 28.44 -7.01
C GLU A 325 9.34 28.06 -6.59
N ALA A 326 10.19 27.68 -7.55
CA ALA A 326 11.61 27.45 -7.30
C ALA A 326 12.29 28.73 -6.78
N ARG A 327 12.03 29.88 -7.42
CA ARG A 327 12.55 31.18 -6.99
C ARG A 327 12.10 31.56 -5.58
N GLN A 328 10.82 31.38 -5.27
CA GLN A 328 10.25 31.64 -3.92
C GLN A 328 10.87 30.72 -2.86
N SER A 329 11.20 29.48 -3.26
CA SER A 329 11.89 28.50 -2.42
C SER A 329 13.42 28.68 -2.35
N ARG A 330 13.96 29.76 -2.96
CA ARG A 330 15.41 30.06 -3.03
C ARG A 330 16.24 28.99 -3.78
N LEU A 331 15.62 28.36 -4.78
CA LEU A 331 16.24 27.39 -5.67
C LEU A 331 16.38 27.97 -7.09
N GLY A 332 17.34 27.45 -7.85
CA GLY A 332 17.37 27.63 -9.31
C GLY A 332 16.56 26.53 -10.00
N ALA A 333 15.96 26.82 -11.14
CA ALA A 333 15.22 25.85 -11.96
C ALA A 333 15.86 25.76 -13.35
N ASP A 334 16.10 24.52 -13.80
CA ASP A 334 16.55 24.20 -15.15
C ASP A 334 15.70 23.06 -15.71
N LYS A 335 15.39 23.15 -17.01
CA LYS A 335 14.63 22.13 -17.72
C LYS A 335 15.59 21.05 -18.25
N PHE A 336 15.27 19.80 -17.97
CA PHE A 336 16.00 18.62 -18.46
C PHE A 336 15.15 17.78 -19.41
#